data_AF-Q9G8U6-F1
#
_entry.id   AF-Q9G8U6-F1
#
_cell.length_a   1.000
_cell.length_b   1.000
_cell.length_c   1.000
_cell.angle_alpha   90.00
_cell.angle_beta   90.00
_cell.angle_gamma   90.00
#
_symmetry.space_group_name_H-M   'P 1'
#
loop_
_entity.id
_entity.type
_entity.pdbx_description
1 polymer ?
#
loop_
_entity_poly.entity_id
_entity_poly.type
_entity_poly.pdbx_seq_one_letter_code
_entity_poly.pdbx_strand_id
1 'polypeptide(L)'
;MVRIFEKFLNRKKLVFVALRSIFGLGSFQIRLLCNKCDIGSNCKVEHLSQGQVINICKKIDQNKLFVESQLKSIVKFDIKRLIMVNCFRGFFHKKLRGVNKK
;
A
#
# COMPACT_ATOMS: atom_id res chain seq x y z
N MET A 1 13.79 5.87 13.44
CA MET A 1 13.37 5.15 12.22
C MET A 1 11.91 5.50 12.00
N VAL A 2 11.49 5.87 10.79
CA VAL A 2 10.08 6.21 10.54
C VAL A 2 9.39 4.98 9.99
N ARG A 3 8.43 4.45 10.74
CA ARG A 3 7.58 3.31 10.35
C ARG A 3 6.19 3.85 10.05
N ILE A 4 5.67 3.52 8.88
CA ILE A 4 4.28 3.81 8.50
C ILE A 4 3.63 2.46 8.20
N PHE A 5 2.55 2.14 8.93
CA PHE A 5 1.95 0.81 9.01
C PHE A 5 2.99 -0.28 9.34
N GLU A 6 3.35 -1.12 8.36
CA GLU A 6 4.26 -2.25 8.51
C GLU A 6 5.61 -2.04 7.78
N LYS A 7 5.76 -0.93 7.06
CA LYS A 7 6.95 -0.63 6.25
C LYS A 7 7.84 0.41 6.91
N PHE A 8 9.14 0.14 6.85
CA PHE A 8 10.17 1.12 7.18
C PHE A 8 10.49 1.96 5.95
N LEU A 9 10.42 3.28 6.11
CA LEU A 9 10.74 4.22 5.03
C LEU A 9 12.23 4.57 5.04
N ASN A 10 12.80 4.71 3.85
CA ASN A 10 14.18 5.18 3.72
C ASN A 10 14.24 6.67 4.04
N ARG A 11 15.05 7.01 5.05
CA ARG A 11 15.23 8.36 5.60
C ARG A 11 15.73 9.38 4.56
N LYS A 12 16.65 8.98 3.69
CA LYS A 12 17.28 9.86 2.70
C LYS A 12 16.37 10.24 1.53
N LYS A 13 15.25 9.52 1.34
CA LYS A 13 14.34 9.74 0.21
C LYS A 13 13.35 10.87 0.52
N LEU A 14 12.84 11.48 -0.56
CA LEU A 14 11.68 12.37 -0.48
C LEU A 14 10.45 11.61 -0.03
N VAL A 15 9.57 12.26 0.75
CA VAL A 15 8.34 11.65 1.28
C VAL A 15 7.48 11.06 0.15
N PHE A 16 7.33 11.79 -0.95
CA PHE A 16 6.59 11.33 -2.13
C PHE A 16 7.10 9.99 -2.68
N VAL A 17 8.42 9.86 -2.84
CA VAL A 17 9.06 8.64 -3.36
C VAL A 17 9.02 7.52 -2.32
N ALA A 18 9.16 7.86 -1.04
CA ALA A 18 9.13 6.91 0.04
C ALA A 18 7.73 6.28 0.21
N LEU A 19 6.65 7.06 0.12
CA LEU A 19 5.27 6.57 0.20
C LEU A 19 4.93 5.59 -0.94
N ARG A 20 5.57 5.71 -2.10
CA ARG A 20 5.40 4.74 -3.21
C ARG A 20 5.91 3.33 -2.89
N SER A 21 6.74 3.18 -1.86
CA SER A 21 7.20 1.87 -1.40
C SER A 21 6.11 1.06 -0.67
N ILE A 22 4.99 1.70 -0.36
CA ILE A 22 3.82 1.11 0.29
C ILE A 22 2.91 0.53 -0.79
N PHE A 23 2.58 -0.76 -0.66
CA PHE A 23 1.71 -1.46 -1.59
C PHE A 23 0.28 -0.92 -1.52
N GLY A 24 -0.27 -0.57 -2.69
CA GLY A 24 -1.62 -0.02 -2.83
C GLY A 24 -1.67 1.48 -3.06
N LEU A 25 -0.57 2.22 -2.83
CA LEU A 25 -0.52 3.67 -3.02
C LEU A 25 0.02 4.03 -4.41
N GLY A 26 -0.83 4.66 -5.22
CA GLY A 26 -0.47 5.22 -6.53
C GLY A 26 0.07 6.65 -6.44
N SER A 27 0.75 7.12 -7.49
CA SER A 27 1.30 8.49 -7.57
C SER A 27 0.25 9.58 -7.37
N PHE A 28 -0.94 9.42 -7.95
CA PHE A 28 -2.06 10.35 -7.79
C PHE A 28 -2.53 10.44 -6.33
N GLN A 29 -2.74 9.29 -5.70
CA GLN A 29 -3.18 9.21 -4.31
C GLN A 29 -2.14 9.83 -3.36
N ILE A 30 -0.85 9.57 -3.60
CA ILE A 30 0.24 10.14 -2.81
C ILE A 30 0.26 11.67 -2.95
N ARG A 31 0.11 12.21 -4.17
CA ARG A 31 0.06 13.67 -4.38
C ARG A 31 -1.11 14.30 -3.63
N LEU A 32 -2.30 13.68 -3.72
CA LEU A 32 -3.49 14.11 -2.99
C LEU A 32 -3.29 14.07 -1.47
N LEU A 33 -2.62 13.03 -0.98
CA LEU A 33 -2.30 12.86 0.44
C LEU A 33 -1.32 13.92 0.92
N CYS A 34 -0.23 14.16 0.18
CA CYS A 34 0.76 15.19 0.52
C CYS A 34 0.13 16.58 0.55
N ASN A 35 -0.73 16.90 -0.43
CA ASN A 35 -1.47 18.16 -0.46
C ASN A 35 -2.41 18.30 0.75
N LYS A 36 -3.12 17.23 1.12
CA LYS A 36 -4.03 17.22 2.28
C LYS A 36 -3.32 17.27 3.64
N CYS A 37 -2.03 16.93 3.68
CA CYS A 37 -1.22 16.95 4.90
C CYS A 37 -0.30 18.18 4.96
N ASP A 38 -0.41 19.09 3.99
CA ASP A 38 0.46 20.27 3.83
C ASP A 38 1.96 19.92 3.88
N ILE A 39 2.32 18.77 3.29
CA ILE A 39 3.70 18.32 3.18
C ILE A 39 4.27 18.83 1.87
N GLY A 40 5.27 19.72 1.96
CA GLY A 40 5.99 20.21 0.79
C GLY A 40 6.61 19.06 -0.01
N SER A 41 6.53 19.12 -1.34
CA SER A 41 7.03 18.09 -2.26
C SER A 41 8.53 17.78 -2.10
N ASN A 42 9.30 18.73 -1.56
CA ASN A 42 10.75 18.61 -1.32
C ASN A 42 11.11 18.09 0.08
N CYS A 43 10.12 17.80 0.94
CA CYS A 43 10.40 17.27 2.27
C CYS A 43 11.01 15.87 2.18
N LYS A 44 12.12 15.66 2.91
CA LYS A 44 12.72 14.35 3.15
C LYS A 44 12.01 13.65 4.32
N VAL A 45 12.06 12.33 4.32
CA VAL A 45 11.48 11.50 5.40
C VAL A 45 12.10 11.80 6.76
N GLU A 46 13.35 12.26 6.80
CA GLU A 46 14.05 12.68 8.03
C GLU A 46 13.41 13.87 8.74
N HIS A 47 12.76 14.77 8.00
CA HIS A 47 12.15 15.98 8.53
C HIS A 47 10.66 15.81 8.89
N LEU A 48 10.11 14.59 8.75
CA LEU A 48 8.73 14.31 9.13
C LEU A 48 8.57 14.37 10.65
N SER A 49 7.65 15.21 11.12
CA SER A 49 7.23 15.20 12.52
C SER A 49 6.32 14.00 12.79
N GLN A 50 6.32 13.50 14.03
CA GLN A 50 5.42 12.42 14.46
C GLN A 50 3.94 12.78 14.24
N GLY A 51 3.57 14.05 14.40
CA GLY A 51 2.21 14.53 14.13
C GLY A 51 1.81 14.40 12.66
N GLN A 52 2.75 14.66 11.73
CA GLN A 52 2.50 14.50 10.29
C GLN A 52 2.36 13.02 9.92
N VAL A 53 3.14 12.13 10.54
CA VAL A 53 3.01 10.69 10.34
C VAL A 53 1.64 10.19 10.78
N ILE A 54 1.15 10.63 11.93
CA ILE A 54 -0.19 10.29 12.42
C ILE A 54 -1.27 10.85 11.47
N ASN A 55 -1.09 12.08 10.98
CA ASN A 55 -2.03 12.69 10.04
C ASN A 55 -2.09 11.90 8.71
N ILE A 56 -0.93 11.47 8.19
CA ILE A 56 -0.83 10.59 7.02
C ILE A 56 -1.66 9.30 7.24
N CYS A 57 -1.48 8.62 8.38
CA CYS A 57 -2.24 7.41 8.69
C CYS A 57 -3.74 7.68 8.74
N LYS A 58 -4.17 8.71 9.47
CA LYS A 58 -5.58 9.11 9.56
C LYS A 58 -6.19 9.42 8.18
N LYS A 59 -5.44 10.10 7.31
CA LYS A 59 -5.90 10.43 5.96
C LYS A 59 -6.01 9.21 5.06
N ILE A 60 -5.13 8.22 5.23
CA ILE A 60 -5.21 6.94 4.50
C ILE A 60 -6.47 6.18 4.92
N ASP A 61 -6.75 6.10 6.22
CA ASP A 61 -7.95 5.45 6.75
C ASP A 61 -9.23 6.18 6.29
N GLN A 62 -9.26 7.52 6.35
CA GLN A 62 -10.38 8.35 5.90
C GLN A 62 -10.70 8.17 4.41
N ASN A 63 -9.67 8.06 3.57
CA ASN A 63 -9.86 7.86 2.13
C ASN A 63 -10.24 6.40 1.79
N LYS A 64 -10.43 5.52 2.79
CA LYS A 64 -10.75 4.09 2.64
C LYS A 64 -9.79 3.37 1.70
N LEU A 65 -8.52 3.77 1.71
CA LEU A 65 -7.50 3.11 0.92
C LEU A 65 -7.13 1.82 1.62
N PHE A 66 -7.43 0.69 1.01
CA PHE A 66 -6.85 -0.58 1.44
C PHE A 66 -5.34 -0.50 1.21
N VAL A 67 -4.53 -0.87 2.20
CA VAL A 67 -3.08 -0.78 2.13
C VAL A 67 -2.45 -2.11 2.56
N GLU A 68 -1.32 -2.46 1.93
CA GLU A 68 -0.43 -3.56 2.33
C GLU A 68 -1.15 -4.89 2.62
N SER A 69 -1.19 -5.31 3.89
CA SER A 69 -1.68 -6.61 4.34
C SER A 69 -3.15 -6.81 4.02
N GLN A 70 -3.96 -5.74 4.15
CA GLN A 70 -5.39 -5.79 3.85
C GLN A 70 -5.63 -6.00 2.35
N LEU A 71 -4.94 -5.24 1.48
CA LEU A 71 -5.02 -5.45 0.02
C LEU A 71 -4.57 -6.85 -0.39
N LYS A 72 -3.46 -7.33 0.17
CA LYS A 72 -2.93 -8.67 -0.13
C LYS A 72 -3.94 -9.75 0.26
N SER A 73 -4.63 -9.60 1.39
CA SER A 73 -5.66 -10.53 1.84
C SER A 73 -6.89 -10.51 0.93
N ILE A 74 -7.37 -9.33 0.53
CA ILE A 74 -8.48 -9.19 -0.42
C ILE A 74 -8.16 -9.89 -1.74
N VAL A 75 -6.99 -9.60 -2.33
CA VAL A 75 -6.56 -10.24 -3.59
C VAL A 75 -6.43 -11.76 -3.45
N LYS A 76 -5.92 -12.25 -2.31
CA LYS A 76 -5.87 -13.70 -2.04
C LYS A 76 -7.26 -14.30 -1.95
N PHE A 77 -8.19 -13.63 -1.30
CA PHE A 77 -9.58 -14.08 -1.18
C PHE A 77 -10.27 -14.13 -2.53
N ASP A 78 -10.12 -13.09 -3.35
CA ASP A 78 -10.67 -13.05 -4.71
C ASP A 78 -10.16 -14.19 -5.57
N ILE A 79 -8.86 -14.51 -5.48
CA ILE A 79 -8.27 -15.61 -6.25
C ILE A 79 -8.80 -16.95 -5.75
N LYS A 80 -8.95 -17.15 -4.43
CA LYS A 80 -9.58 -18.35 -3.87
C LYS A 80 -11.03 -18.49 -4.33
N ARG A 81 -11.79 -17.39 -4.35
CA ARG A 81 -13.17 -17.34 -4.85
C ARG A 81 -13.25 -17.76 -6.32
N LEU A 82 -12.36 -17.23 -7.17
CA LEU A 82 -12.31 -17.60 -8.60
C LEU A 82 -11.99 -19.10 -8.80
N ILE A 83 -11.14 -19.67 -7.95
CA ILE A 83 -10.81 -21.11 -7.96
C ILE A 83 -12.03 -21.93 -7.50
N MET A 84 -12.73 -21.51 -6.44
CA MET A 84 -13.91 -22.21 -5.92
C MET A 84 -15.07 -22.26 -6.92
N VAL A 85 -15.27 -21.18 -7.68
CA VAL A 85 -16.29 -21.10 -8.75
C VAL A 85 -15.89 -21.96 -9.97
N ASN A 86 -14.63 -22.40 -10.06
CA ASN A 86 -14.09 -23.19 -11.18
C ASN A 86 -14.23 -22.52 -12.56
N CYS A 87 -14.16 -21.19 -12.59
CA CYS A 87 -14.13 -20.43 -13.84
C CYS A 87 -12.77 -20.58 -14.55
N PHE A 88 -12.71 -20.29 -15.85
CA PHE A 88 -11.46 -20.37 -16.64
C PHE A 88 -10.31 -19.54 -16.03
N ARG A 89 -10.62 -18.36 -15.47
CA ARG A 89 -9.65 -17.54 -14.74
C ARG A 89 -9.12 -18.27 -13.49
N GLY A 90 -9.99 -18.94 -12.74
CA GLY A 90 -9.64 -19.75 -11.58
C GLY A 90 -8.78 -20.96 -11.95
N PHE A 91 -9.12 -21.66 -13.04
CA PHE A 91 -8.33 -22.76 -13.58
C PHE A 91 -6.90 -22.35 -13.92
N PHE A 92 -6.74 -21.22 -14.62
CA PHE A 92 -5.42 -20.66 -14.90
C PHE A 92 -4.68 -20.21 -13.64
N HIS A 93 -5.36 -19.58 -12.68
CA HIS A 93 -4.74 -19.26 -11.39
C HIS A 93 -4.25 -20.50 -10.65
N LYS A 94 -4.97 -21.63 -10.71
CA LYS A 94 -4.57 -22.92 -10.12
C LYS A 94 -3.37 -23.55 -10.84
N LYS A 95 -3.27 -23.37 -12.17
CA LYS A 95 -2.18 -23.91 -13.00
C LYS A 95 -0.90 -23.06 -12.94
N LEU A 96 -1.04 -21.73 -13.01
CA LEU A 96 0.07 -20.76 -13.08
C LEU A 96 0.66 -20.44 -11.71
N ARG A 97 -0.17 -20.17 -10.69
CA ARG A 97 0.33 -20.21 -9.31
C ARG A 97 0.33 -21.68 -8.95
N GLY A 98 1.50 -22.31 -8.92
CA GLY A 98 1.64 -23.69 -8.47
C GLY A 98 1.21 -23.84 -7.01
N VAL A 99 -0.09 -23.83 -6.73
CA VAL A 99 -0.68 -24.22 -5.45
C VAL A 99 -0.43 -25.72 -5.20
N ASN A 100 -0.01 -26.44 -6.26
CA ASN A 100 0.48 -27.82 -6.22
C ASN A 100 2.02 -27.96 -6.21
N LYS A 101 2.80 -26.89 -6.03
CA LYS A 101 4.21 -27.04 -5.65
C LYS A 101 4.27 -27.21 -4.14
N LYS A 102 4.13 -28.47 -3.71
CA LYS A 102 4.71 -28.94 -2.45
C LYS A 102 6.21 -28.69 -2.46
#